data_AF-A0A084SKL5-F1
#
_entry.id   AF-A0A084SKL5-F1
#
_cell.length_a   1.000
_cell.length_b   1.000
_cell.length_c   1.000
_cell.angle_alpha   90.00
_cell.angle_beta   90.00
_cell.angle_gamma   90.00
#
_symmetry.space_group_name_H-M   'P 1'
#
loop_
_entity.id
_entity.type
_entity.pdbx_description
1 polymer ?
#
loop_
_entity_poly.entity_id
_entity_poly.type
_entity_poly.pdbx_seq_one_letter_code
_entity_poly.pdbx_strand_id
1 'polypeptide(L)'
;MPRAFDVTATTSSVQLDAAGHGEVSFTISNKLGMGVAVRATVAPEGNTRAEWMKFPDGMERTLPPDGTAVIPVRFSAPAGTPPGSYGFALMVASISNPDEHYARGPAVAFTVREAAGPVKKPFPWWLVALAAGVLLIVGVVVAILAGRGGGEAPGLGAACAQEAPRCGPKLSCGEGNVCVGEQGFLGCERSEQCATLRCEKGTCEEQLTLGDTCEGNDDCRLPLTCHQGFCLIPIGEKCTHPSQCVSGNCSGQQCRPEVSACPIRCPLGLLCIDGRCQRPRIQVDPRLLRELTPQRVTPAP
;
A
#
# COMPACT_ATOMS: atom_id res chain seq x y z
N MET A 1 -51.88 27.14 -4.78
CA MET A 1 -51.22 28.46 -4.84
C MET A 1 -50.80 28.71 -6.28
N PRO A 2 -51.11 29.86 -6.90
CA PRO A 2 -50.63 30.17 -8.24
C PRO A 2 -49.09 30.24 -8.23
N ARG A 3 -48.46 29.60 -9.22
CA ARG A 3 -47.00 29.64 -9.39
C ARG A 3 -46.55 31.07 -9.72
N ALA A 4 -45.56 31.60 -9.01
CA ALA A 4 -45.04 32.95 -9.24
C ALA A 4 -44.37 33.12 -10.61
N PHE A 5 -43.72 32.06 -11.09
CA PHE A 5 -43.07 32.02 -12.39
C PHE A 5 -43.39 30.71 -13.12
N ASP A 6 -43.34 30.76 -14.45
CA ASP A 6 -43.26 29.56 -15.30
C ASP A 6 -41.86 29.50 -15.92
N VAL A 7 -41.23 28.33 -15.89
CA VAL A 7 -39.86 28.13 -16.40
C VAL A 7 -39.88 26.95 -17.35
N THR A 8 -39.52 27.19 -18.60
CA THR A 8 -39.42 26.15 -19.65
C THR A 8 -38.00 26.10 -20.20
N ALA A 9 -37.60 24.94 -20.73
CA ALA A 9 -36.31 24.74 -21.38
C ALA A 9 -36.52 24.50 -22.86
N THR A 10 -35.57 24.92 -23.70
CA THR A 10 -35.60 24.65 -25.15
C THR A 10 -35.45 23.17 -25.48
N THR A 11 -34.80 22.40 -24.61
CA THR A 11 -34.62 20.94 -24.72
C THR A 11 -34.47 20.33 -23.34
N SER A 12 -34.80 19.04 -23.20
CA SER A 12 -34.55 18.24 -22.00
C SER A 12 -33.17 17.55 -22.00
N SER A 13 -32.49 17.52 -23.15
CA SER A 13 -31.14 16.94 -23.26
C SER A 13 -30.24 17.72 -24.21
N VAL A 14 -28.96 17.84 -23.85
CA VAL A 14 -27.93 18.48 -24.68
C VAL A 14 -26.75 17.54 -24.88
N GLN A 15 -26.27 17.46 -26.12
CA GLN A 15 -25.01 16.78 -26.42
C GLN A 15 -23.87 17.78 -26.36
N LEU A 16 -22.80 17.42 -25.64
CA LEU A 16 -21.59 18.23 -25.61
C LEU A 16 -20.84 18.14 -26.93
N ASP A 17 -20.19 19.24 -27.31
CA ASP A 17 -19.24 19.26 -28.40
C ASP A 17 -17.94 18.51 -28.05
N ALA A 18 -17.01 18.43 -29.00
CA ALA A 18 -15.73 17.75 -28.79
C ALA A 18 -14.83 18.39 -27.70
N ALA A 19 -15.08 19.65 -27.35
CA ALA A 19 -14.39 20.36 -26.29
C ALA A 19 -15.09 20.23 -24.92
N GLY A 20 -16.21 19.51 -24.83
CA GLY A 20 -16.97 19.33 -23.60
C GLY A 20 -17.89 20.51 -23.29
N HIS A 21 -18.25 21.32 -24.28
CA HIS A 21 -19.13 22.48 -24.13
C HIS A 21 -20.54 22.22 -24.63
N GLY A 22 -21.52 22.88 -23.99
CA GLY A 22 -22.89 22.90 -24.43
C GLY A 22 -23.63 24.15 -23.94
N GLU A 23 -24.82 24.37 -24.48
CA GLU A 23 -25.68 25.47 -24.11
C GLU A 23 -27.14 25.02 -24.12
N VAL A 24 -27.92 25.50 -23.16
CA VAL A 24 -29.38 25.38 -23.17
C VAL A 24 -29.97 26.72 -22.75
N SER A 25 -31.12 27.07 -23.32
CA SER A 25 -31.82 28.29 -22.98
C SER A 25 -33.08 27.97 -22.20
N PHE A 26 -33.31 28.74 -21.15
CA PHE A 26 -34.55 28.69 -20.37
C PHE A 26 -35.38 29.94 -20.63
N THR A 27 -36.68 29.78 -20.79
CA THR A 27 -37.64 30.89 -20.85
C THR A 27 -38.35 31.01 -19.52
N ILE A 28 -38.30 32.19 -18.93
CA ILE A 28 -38.95 32.53 -17.67
C ILE A 28 -40.13 33.43 -17.98
N SER A 29 -41.31 33.08 -17.50
CA SER A 29 -42.52 33.90 -17.61
C SER A 29 -42.94 34.40 -16.24
N ASN A 30 -43.17 35.70 -16.11
CA ASN A 30 -43.73 36.31 -14.92
C ASN A 30 -45.23 36.01 -14.83
N LYS A 31 -45.70 35.56 -13.65
CA LYS A 31 -47.12 35.29 -13.38
C LYS A 31 -47.67 36.09 -12.21
N LEU A 32 -46.92 37.10 -11.73
CA LEU A 32 -47.29 37.94 -10.59
C LEU A 32 -48.18 39.14 -10.97
N GLY A 33 -48.38 39.42 -12.26
CA GLY A 33 -49.17 40.57 -12.73
C GLY A 33 -48.52 41.95 -12.46
N MET A 34 -47.30 41.97 -11.93
CA MET A 34 -46.51 43.17 -11.64
C MET A 34 -45.06 43.00 -12.08
N GLY A 35 -44.36 44.10 -12.37
CA GLY A 35 -42.94 44.04 -12.73
C GLY A 35 -42.08 43.50 -11.59
N VAL A 36 -41.09 42.66 -11.90
CA VAL A 36 -40.29 41.95 -10.90
C VAL A 36 -38.85 41.73 -11.36
N ALA A 37 -37.89 41.95 -10.46
CA ALA A 37 -36.50 41.58 -10.67
C ALA A 37 -36.26 40.16 -10.13
N VAL A 38 -35.74 39.28 -10.98
CA VAL A 38 -35.50 37.87 -10.65
C VAL A 38 -34.03 37.54 -10.76
N ARG A 39 -33.60 36.58 -9.94
CA ARG A 39 -32.28 35.95 -10.03
C ARG A 39 -32.45 34.47 -10.38
N ALA A 40 -31.69 34.04 -11.37
CA ALA A 40 -31.59 32.66 -11.79
C ALA A 40 -30.37 31.97 -11.17
N THR A 41 -30.54 30.72 -10.78
CA THR A 41 -29.50 29.86 -10.23
C THR A 41 -29.65 28.47 -10.82
N VAL A 42 -28.54 27.74 -10.91
CA VAL A 42 -28.59 26.32 -11.28
C VAL A 42 -28.79 25.48 -10.02
N ALA A 43 -29.66 24.48 -10.11
CA ALA A 43 -29.86 23.44 -9.12
C ALA A 43 -29.30 22.13 -9.70
N PRO A 44 -28.05 21.76 -9.40
CA PRO A 44 -27.46 20.52 -9.91
C PRO A 44 -28.16 19.29 -9.34
N GLU A 45 -28.15 18.20 -10.11
CA GLU A 45 -28.66 16.89 -9.69
C GLU A 45 -27.55 15.84 -9.70
N GLY A 46 -27.56 14.92 -8.73
CA GLY A 46 -26.57 13.85 -8.63
C GLY A 46 -25.14 14.39 -8.50
N ASN A 47 -24.27 13.98 -9.42
CA ASN A 47 -22.84 14.36 -9.43
C ASN A 47 -22.53 15.60 -10.26
N THR A 48 -23.55 16.26 -10.81
CA THR A 48 -23.39 17.51 -11.57
C THR A 48 -22.94 18.62 -10.63
N ARG A 49 -22.05 19.50 -11.11
CA ARG A 49 -21.54 20.61 -10.30
C ARG A 49 -21.95 21.96 -10.88
N ALA A 50 -22.37 22.89 -10.00
CA ALA A 50 -22.86 24.21 -10.41
C ALA A 50 -21.77 25.06 -11.08
N GLU A 51 -20.50 24.90 -10.66
CA GLU A 51 -19.36 25.62 -11.22
C GLU A 51 -19.08 25.29 -12.70
N TRP A 52 -19.66 24.21 -13.22
CA TRP A 52 -19.58 23.87 -14.63
C TRP A 52 -20.47 24.76 -15.50
N MET A 53 -21.41 25.50 -14.89
CA MET A 53 -22.39 26.32 -15.58
C MET A 53 -22.08 27.81 -15.45
N LYS A 54 -22.31 28.54 -16.53
CA LYS A 54 -22.12 29.99 -16.64
C LYS A 54 -23.32 30.63 -17.29
N PHE A 55 -23.65 31.82 -16.81
CA PHE A 55 -24.68 32.69 -17.36
C PHE A 55 -23.98 33.79 -18.18
N PRO A 56 -23.81 33.63 -19.51
CA PRO A 56 -23.01 34.57 -20.32
C PRO A 56 -23.57 35.99 -20.26
N ASP A 57 -24.89 36.12 -20.14
CA ASP A 57 -25.60 37.40 -20.10
C ASP A 57 -25.98 37.82 -18.67
N GLY A 58 -25.33 37.23 -17.66
CA GLY A 58 -25.66 37.43 -16.24
C GLY A 58 -26.88 36.65 -15.76
N MET A 59 -27.03 36.59 -14.44
CA MET A 59 -28.02 35.76 -13.74
C MET A 59 -29.31 36.51 -13.35
N GLU A 60 -29.39 37.82 -13.59
CA GLU A 60 -30.52 38.66 -13.16
C GLU A 60 -31.29 39.22 -14.34
N ARG A 61 -32.61 39.29 -14.21
CA ARG A 61 -33.51 39.85 -15.23
C ARG A 61 -34.61 40.66 -14.58
N THR A 62 -35.00 41.76 -15.22
CA THR A 62 -36.23 42.48 -14.90
C THR A 62 -37.31 42.04 -15.87
N LEU A 63 -38.40 41.51 -15.34
CA LEU A 63 -39.56 41.06 -16.09
C LEU A 63 -40.68 42.08 -15.94
N PRO A 64 -41.28 42.57 -17.05
CA PRO A 64 -42.54 43.30 -17.00
C PRO A 64 -43.68 42.43 -16.43
N PRO A 65 -44.83 43.04 -16.05
CA PRO A 65 -46.07 42.30 -15.82
C PRO A 65 -46.35 41.34 -16.98
N ASP A 66 -46.59 40.07 -16.68
CA ASP A 66 -46.82 38.99 -17.66
C ASP A 66 -45.73 38.80 -18.73
N GLY A 67 -44.57 39.46 -18.55
CA GLY A 67 -43.46 39.44 -19.47
C GLY A 67 -42.60 38.19 -19.36
N THR A 68 -41.73 37.99 -20.35
CA THR A 68 -40.82 36.85 -20.42
C THR A 68 -39.37 37.30 -20.61
N ALA A 69 -38.42 36.50 -20.13
CA ALA A 69 -37.02 36.62 -20.49
C ALA A 69 -36.41 35.26 -20.81
N VAL A 70 -35.39 35.27 -21.66
CA VAL A 70 -34.55 34.09 -21.94
C VAL A 70 -33.27 34.19 -21.14
N ILE A 71 -32.87 33.08 -20.53
CA ILE A 71 -31.60 32.93 -19.82
C ILE A 71 -30.83 31.76 -20.47
N PRO A 72 -29.78 32.05 -21.25
CA PRO A 72 -28.87 31.02 -21.71
C PRO A 72 -28.01 30.54 -20.55
N VAL A 73 -27.81 29.23 -20.47
CA VAL A 73 -26.90 28.56 -19.55
C VAL A 73 -25.88 27.80 -20.38
N ARG A 74 -24.64 28.27 -20.37
CA ARG A 74 -23.51 27.56 -20.95
C ARG A 74 -22.92 26.62 -19.92
N PHE A 75 -22.50 25.44 -20.35
CA PHE A 75 -21.83 24.52 -19.46
C PHE A 75 -20.56 23.94 -20.12
N SER A 76 -19.58 23.67 -19.28
CA SER A 76 -18.27 23.14 -19.65
C SER A 76 -17.90 22.05 -18.65
N ALA A 77 -17.91 20.80 -19.13
CA ALA A 77 -17.46 19.66 -18.34
C ALA A 77 -15.92 19.63 -18.34
N PRO A 78 -15.25 19.68 -17.17
CA PRO A 78 -13.79 19.65 -17.12
C PRO A 78 -13.20 18.39 -17.78
N ALA A 79 -11.97 18.50 -18.30
CA ALA A 79 -11.24 17.33 -18.78
C ALA A 79 -11.10 16.27 -17.67
N GLY A 80 -11.35 15.01 -18.01
CA GLY A 80 -11.35 13.91 -17.04
C GLY A 80 -12.69 13.69 -16.31
N THR A 81 -13.73 14.45 -16.64
CA THR A 81 -15.10 14.16 -16.16
C THR A 81 -15.51 12.76 -16.62
N PRO A 82 -15.96 11.87 -15.71
CA PRO A 82 -16.37 10.52 -16.08
C PRO A 82 -17.49 10.55 -17.14
N PRO A 83 -17.48 9.63 -18.11
CA PRO A 83 -18.57 9.52 -19.07
C PRO A 83 -19.88 9.22 -18.35
N GLY A 84 -20.96 9.88 -18.75
CA GLY A 84 -22.23 9.77 -18.06
C GLY A 84 -23.22 10.90 -18.38
N SER A 85 -24.42 10.78 -17.80
CA SER A 85 -25.47 11.79 -17.88
C SER A 85 -25.46 12.66 -16.63
N TYR A 86 -25.50 13.98 -16.82
CA TYR A 86 -25.42 14.97 -15.76
C TYR A 86 -26.64 15.88 -15.81
N GLY A 87 -27.48 15.82 -14.77
CA GLY A 87 -28.74 16.56 -14.68
C GLY A 87 -28.62 17.88 -13.91
N PHE A 88 -29.44 18.86 -14.26
CA PHE A 88 -29.66 20.09 -13.51
C PHE A 88 -31.01 20.72 -13.85
N ALA A 89 -31.52 21.60 -12.99
CA ALA A 89 -32.68 22.44 -13.27
C ALA A 89 -32.35 23.92 -13.05
N LEU A 90 -33.07 24.81 -13.72
CA LEU A 90 -33.00 26.25 -13.43
C LEU A 90 -33.94 26.60 -12.26
N MET A 91 -33.42 27.21 -11.21
CA MET A 91 -34.21 27.87 -10.18
C MET A 91 -34.26 29.36 -10.41
N VAL A 92 -35.45 29.94 -10.33
CA VAL A 92 -35.69 31.37 -10.48
C VAL A 92 -36.39 31.85 -9.22
N ALA A 93 -35.86 32.89 -8.60
CA ALA A 93 -36.47 33.53 -7.43
C ALA A 93 -36.55 35.04 -7.62
N SER A 94 -37.59 35.66 -7.05
CA SER A 94 -37.66 37.12 -6.93
C SER A 94 -36.55 37.61 -6.01
N ILE A 95 -35.88 38.71 -6.38
CA ILE A 95 -34.83 39.29 -5.54
C ILE A 95 -35.42 39.90 -4.25
N SER A 96 -36.63 40.44 -4.32
CA SER A 96 -37.27 41.11 -3.18
C SER A 96 -37.98 40.16 -2.22
N ASN A 97 -38.38 38.96 -2.69
CA ASN A 97 -39.09 37.97 -1.89
C ASN A 97 -38.78 36.54 -2.38
N PRO A 98 -37.54 36.06 -2.20
CA PRO A 98 -37.09 34.80 -2.79
C PRO A 98 -37.75 33.54 -2.19
N ASP A 99 -38.22 33.62 -0.94
CA ASP A 99 -38.79 32.47 -0.22
C ASP A 99 -40.24 32.18 -0.63
N GLU A 100 -41.00 33.20 -1.02
CA GLU A 100 -42.40 33.04 -1.46
C GLU A 100 -42.55 33.06 -2.97
N HIS A 101 -41.67 33.76 -3.69
CA HIS A 101 -41.72 33.89 -5.13
C HIS A 101 -40.50 33.21 -5.74
N TYR A 102 -40.66 31.91 -5.95
CA TYR A 102 -39.69 31.10 -6.67
C TYR A 102 -40.38 30.07 -7.55
N ALA A 103 -39.65 29.57 -8.55
CA ALA A 103 -40.04 28.42 -9.33
C ALA A 103 -38.80 27.63 -9.74
N ARG A 104 -38.97 26.31 -9.83
CA ARG A 104 -38.00 25.41 -10.42
C ARG A 104 -38.50 25.01 -11.81
N GLY A 105 -37.62 25.11 -12.80
CA GLY A 105 -37.86 24.62 -14.16
C GLY A 105 -37.73 23.11 -14.30
N PRO A 106 -37.94 22.58 -15.52
CA PRO A 106 -37.73 21.17 -15.80
C PRO A 106 -36.25 20.77 -15.63
N ALA A 107 -36.04 19.49 -15.35
CA ALA A 107 -34.70 18.90 -15.37
C ALA A 107 -34.19 18.80 -16.82
N VAL A 108 -32.94 19.20 -17.01
CA VAL A 108 -32.19 19.12 -18.25
C VAL A 108 -30.94 18.29 -18.00
N ALA A 109 -30.64 17.37 -18.91
CA ALA A 109 -29.44 16.54 -18.83
C ALA A 109 -28.45 16.87 -19.94
N PHE A 110 -27.15 16.76 -19.67
CA PHE A 110 -26.13 16.72 -20.72
C PHE A 110 -25.28 15.46 -20.60
N THR A 111 -24.84 14.95 -21.75
CA THR A 111 -24.08 13.69 -21.82
C THR A 111 -22.60 13.95 -22.08
N VAL A 112 -21.75 13.51 -21.14
CA VAL A 112 -20.30 13.41 -21.34
C VAL A 112 -20.01 12.07 -21.99
N ARG A 113 -19.45 12.10 -23.21
CA ARG A 113 -19.12 10.88 -23.95
C ARG A 113 -17.81 10.27 -23.42
N GLU A 114 -17.70 8.96 -23.55
CA GLU A 114 -16.43 8.28 -23.36
C GLU A 114 -15.43 8.82 -24.38
N ALA A 115 -14.28 9.29 -23.90
CA ALA A 115 -13.20 9.68 -24.79
C ALA A 115 -12.85 8.47 -25.66
N ALA A 116 -12.82 8.64 -26.98
CA ALA A 116 -12.46 7.55 -27.89
C ALA A 116 -11.12 6.99 -27.41
N GLY A 117 -11.14 5.74 -26.94
CA GLY A 117 -9.93 5.08 -26.45
C GLY A 117 -8.82 5.18 -27.50
N PRO A 118 -7.55 5.20 -27.09
CA PRO A 118 -6.45 5.30 -28.03
C PRO A 118 -6.62 4.21 -29.09
N VAL A 119 -6.79 4.64 -30.35
CA VAL A 119 -6.83 3.72 -31.50
C VAL A 119 -5.55 2.92 -31.43
N LYS A 120 -5.66 1.64 -31.07
CA LYS A 120 -4.51 0.72 -31.11
C LYS A 120 -4.05 0.72 -32.56
N LYS A 121 -2.94 1.43 -32.84
CA LYS A 121 -2.27 1.31 -34.14
C LYS A 121 -2.11 -0.18 -34.39
N PRO A 122 -2.59 -0.72 -35.53
CA PRO A 122 -2.45 -2.14 -35.81
C PRO A 122 -0.96 -2.45 -35.67
N PHE A 123 -0.67 -3.35 -34.73
CA PHE A 123 0.70 -3.71 -34.42
C PHE A 123 1.37 -4.11 -35.75
N PRO A 124 2.47 -3.46 -36.15
CA PRO A 124 3.08 -3.70 -37.43
C PRO A 124 3.54 -5.16 -37.53
N TRP A 125 2.71 -6.01 -38.15
CA TRP A 125 3.01 -7.42 -38.38
C TRP A 125 4.27 -7.63 -39.22
N TRP A 126 4.69 -6.61 -39.96
CA TRP A 126 6.00 -6.62 -40.61
C TRP A 126 7.15 -6.67 -39.60
N LEU A 127 7.04 -6.07 -38.41
CA LEU A 127 8.03 -6.23 -37.33
C LEU A 127 8.03 -7.65 -36.76
N VAL A 128 6.86 -8.31 -36.68
CA VAL A 128 6.78 -9.73 -36.28
C VAL A 128 7.39 -10.63 -37.34
N ALA A 129 7.10 -10.38 -38.61
CA ALA A 129 7.67 -11.12 -39.73
C ALA A 129 9.19 -10.92 -39.83
N LEU A 130 9.67 -9.69 -39.57
CA LEU A 130 11.09 -9.35 -39.56
C LEU A 130 11.79 -9.97 -38.34
N ALA A 131 11.17 -9.93 -37.15
CA ALA A 131 11.69 -10.59 -35.95
C ALA A 131 11.69 -12.13 -36.09
N ALA A 132 10.65 -12.72 -36.67
CA ALA A 132 10.57 -14.14 -36.95
C ALA A 132 11.62 -14.56 -38.00
N GLY A 133 11.81 -13.77 -39.05
CA GLY A 133 12.85 -13.98 -40.06
C GLY A 133 14.26 -13.90 -39.48
N VAL A 134 14.52 -12.89 -38.64
CA VAL A 134 15.80 -12.74 -37.92
C VAL A 134 16.01 -13.90 -36.95
N LEU A 135 15.00 -14.32 -36.19
CA LEU A 135 15.07 -15.48 -35.30
C LEU A 135 15.31 -16.78 -36.06
N LEU A 136 14.74 -16.94 -37.26
CA LEU A 136 15.01 -18.09 -38.11
C LEU A 136 16.46 -18.10 -38.60
N ILE A 137 16.97 -16.96 -39.06
CA ILE A 137 18.36 -16.83 -39.49
C ILE A 137 19.31 -17.05 -38.31
N VAL A 138 19.05 -16.43 -37.16
CA VAL A 138 19.82 -16.63 -35.93
C VAL A 138 19.72 -18.09 -35.47
N GLY A 139 18.54 -18.72 -35.52
CA GLY A 139 18.34 -20.12 -35.18
C GLY A 139 19.12 -21.07 -36.10
N VAL A 140 19.16 -20.78 -37.41
CA VAL A 140 19.98 -21.52 -38.38
C VAL A 140 21.47 -21.30 -38.12
N VAL A 141 21.89 -20.06 -37.86
CA VAL A 141 23.28 -19.73 -37.53
C VAL A 141 23.72 -20.38 -36.22
N VAL A 142 22.87 -20.35 -35.19
CA VAL A 142 23.10 -21.01 -33.89
C VAL A 142 23.11 -22.53 -34.05
N ALA A 143 22.25 -23.12 -34.88
CA ALA A 143 22.28 -24.57 -35.15
C ALA A 143 23.57 -25.00 -35.87
N ILE A 144 24.07 -24.18 -36.81
CA ILE A 144 25.33 -24.43 -37.51
C ILE A 144 26.53 -24.24 -36.58
N LEU A 145 26.48 -23.28 -35.66
CA LEU A 145 27.54 -23.04 -34.66
C LEU A 145 27.52 -24.06 -33.52
N ALA A 146 26.34 -24.47 -33.04
CA ALA A 146 26.16 -25.50 -32.01
C ALA A 146 26.47 -26.91 -32.53
N GLY A 147 26.40 -27.14 -33.84
CA GLY A 147 26.92 -28.35 -34.49
C GLY A 147 28.45 -28.48 -34.46
N ARG A 148 29.18 -27.46 -33.98
CA ARG A 148 30.64 -27.48 -33.77
C ARG A 148 30.99 -27.03 -32.34
N GLY A 149 30.87 -27.94 -31.38
CA GLY A 149 31.51 -27.78 -30.06
C GLY A 149 30.62 -28.17 -28.89
N GLY A 150 30.28 -29.45 -28.78
CA GLY A 150 29.60 -30.02 -27.62
C GLY A 150 30.56 -30.15 -26.44
N GLY A 151 30.22 -29.47 -25.36
CA GLY A 151 30.66 -29.74 -24.01
C GLY A 151 29.53 -29.33 -23.08
N GLU A 152 28.56 -30.22 -22.87
CA GLU A 152 27.51 -30.02 -21.86
C GLU A 152 28.18 -29.70 -20.52
N ALA A 153 27.80 -28.56 -19.93
CA ALA A 153 28.27 -28.22 -18.59
C ALA A 153 27.75 -29.26 -17.58
N PRO A 154 28.56 -29.64 -16.56
CA PRO A 154 28.17 -30.61 -15.56
C PRO A 154 26.87 -30.22 -14.84
N GLY A 155 25.95 -31.18 -14.72
CA GLY A 155 24.66 -31.03 -14.05
C GLY A 155 24.73 -31.16 -12.53
N LEU A 156 23.57 -31.13 -11.86
CA LEU A 156 23.47 -31.29 -10.40
C LEU A 156 24.17 -32.59 -9.94
N GLY A 157 25.00 -32.49 -8.90
CA GLY A 157 25.77 -33.62 -8.35
C GLY A 157 26.97 -34.07 -9.18
N ALA A 158 27.21 -33.46 -10.35
CA ALA A 158 28.43 -33.73 -11.12
C ALA A 158 29.66 -33.10 -10.47
N ALA A 159 30.82 -33.72 -10.67
CA ALA A 159 32.08 -33.20 -10.15
C ALA A 159 32.45 -31.87 -10.82
N CYS A 160 32.93 -30.91 -10.02
CA CYS A 160 33.45 -29.61 -10.44
C CYS A 160 34.80 -29.33 -9.76
N ALA A 161 35.79 -28.88 -10.52
CA ALA A 161 37.07 -28.41 -9.99
C ALA A 161 37.01 -26.89 -9.74
N GLN A 162 37.57 -26.43 -8.60
CA GLN A 162 37.55 -25.02 -8.22
C GLN A 162 38.26 -24.08 -9.23
N GLU A 163 39.16 -24.61 -10.06
CA GLU A 163 39.93 -23.82 -11.03
C GLU A 163 39.31 -23.77 -12.45
N ALA A 164 38.44 -24.73 -12.81
CA ALA A 164 37.56 -24.75 -13.99
C ALA A 164 36.75 -26.06 -13.99
N PRO A 165 35.42 -26.07 -13.78
CA PRO A 165 34.48 -25.63 -14.82
C PRO A 165 33.28 -24.85 -14.28
N ARG A 166 32.52 -24.20 -15.19
CA ARG A 166 31.19 -23.67 -14.87
C ARG A 166 30.25 -24.85 -14.71
N CYS A 167 29.70 -25.04 -13.51
CA CYS A 167 28.48 -25.84 -13.37
C CYS A 167 27.40 -25.29 -14.30
N GLY A 168 26.40 -26.11 -14.62
CA GLY A 168 25.26 -25.67 -15.40
C GLY A 168 24.59 -24.39 -14.84
N PRO A 169 23.73 -23.73 -15.62
CA PRO A 169 23.06 -22.51 -15.17
C PRO A 169 22.33 -22.72 -13.83
N LYS A 170 22.47 -21.76 -12.89
CA LYS A 170 21.96 -21.81 -11.51
C LYS A 170 22.54 -22.92 -10.61
N LEU A 171 23.73 -23.40 -10.95
CA LEU A 171 24.51 -24.32 -10.11
C LEU A 171 25.83 -23.65 -9.71
N SER A 172 26.26 -23.86 -8.47
CA SER A 172 27.57 -23.44 -7.95
C SER A 172 28.38 -24.66 -7.50
N CYS A 173 29.71 -24.55 -7.48
CA CYS A 173 30.55 -25.66 -7.01
C CYS A 173 30.59 -25.63 -5.48
N GLY A 174 29.93 -26.61 -4.86
CA GLY A 174 29.78 -26.72 -3.41
C GLY A 174 30.91 -27.50 -2.73
N GLU A 175 30.71 -27.78 -1.44
CA GLU A 175 31.63 -28.63 -0.68
C GLU A 175 31.74 -30.03 -1.30
N GLY A 176 32.95 -30.58 -1.31
CA GLY A 176 33.21 -31.88 -1.94
C GLY A 176 33.40 -31.82 -3.46
N ASN A 177 33.57 -30.64 -4.06
CA ASN A 177 33.84 -30.47 -5.49
C ASN A 177 32.70 -31.04 -6.36
N VAL A 178 31.45 -30.77 -5.96
CA VAL A 178 30.24 -31.17 -6.68
C VAL A 178 29.32 -29.98 -6.95
N CYS A 179 28.64 -29.99 -8.08
CA CYS A 179 27.71 -28.93 -8.46
C CYS A 179 26.42 -29.03 -7.62
N VAL A 180 26.11 -27.95 -6.89
CA VAL A 180 24.92 -27.78 -6.06
C VAL A 180 24.04 -26.65 -6.59
N GLY A 181 22.73 -26.71 -6.36
CA GLY A 181 21.76 -25.70 -6.78
C GLY A 181 21.82 -24.42 -5.95
N GLU A 182 21.78 -23.27 -6.62
CA GLU A 182 21.61 -21.97 -5.96
C GLU A 182 20.15 -21.72 -5.54
N GLN A 183 19.88 -20.65 -4.78
CA GLN A 183 18.51 -20.28 -4.41
C GLN A 183 17.59 -20.16 -5.66
N GLY A 184 16.43 -20.81 -5.61
CA GLY A 184 15.49 -20.89 -6.72
C GLY A 184 15.90 -21.84 -7.85
N PHE A 185 16.90 -22.71 -7.63
CA PHE A 185 17.18 -23.86 -8.50
C PHE A 185 16.08 -24.92 -8.37
N LEU A 186 15.65 -25.47 -9.51
CA LEU A 186 14.61 -26.50 -9.59
C LEU A 186 15.26 -27.86 -9.92
N GLY A 187 14.81 -28.91 -9.24
CA GLY A 187 15.27 -30.28 -9.46
C GLY A 187 16.17 -30.83 -8.34
N CYS A 188 16.12 -30.26 -7.14
CA CYS A 188 16.70 -30.91 -5.96
C CYS A 188 15.74 -32.01 -5.45
N GLU A 189 16.31 -33.05 -4.84
CA GLU A 189 15.60 -34.11 -4.12
C GLU A 189 15.99 -34.15 -2.65
N ARG A 190 17.23 -33.73 -2.34
CA ARG A 190 17.78 -33.66 -0.98
C ARG A 190 18.33 -32.28 -0.70
N SER A 191 18.23 -31.86 0.55
CA SER A 191 18.78 -30.60 1.07
C SER A 191 20.26 -30.38 0.73
N GLU A 192 21.07 -31.44 0.81
CA GLU A 192 22.51 -31.44 0.48
C GLU A 192 22.83 -31.01 -0.96
N GLN A 193 21.85 -31.11 -1.87
CA GLN A 193 22.02 -30.74 -3.27
C GLN A 193 21.85 -29.23 -3.50
N CYS A 194 21.48 -28.47 -2.47
CA CYS A 194 21.33 -27.03 -2.52
C CYS A 194 22.50 -26.36 -1.79
N ALA A 195 23.03 -25.27 -2.34
CA ALA A 195 23.98 -24.40 -1.67
C ALA A 195 23.40 -23.82 -0.36
N THR A 196 22.07 -23.75 -0.28
CA THR A 196 21.32 -23.35 0.91
C THR A 196 21.05 -24.50 1.88
N LEU A 197 21.45 -25.73 1.59
CA LEU A 197 21.13 -26.91 2.42
C LEU A 197 19.63 -27.10 2.67
N ARG A 198 18.76 -26.58 1.81
CA ARG A 198 17.30 -26.70 1.96
C ARG A 198 16.64 -26.92 0.61
N CYS A 199 16.09 -28.13 0.44
CA CYS A 199 15.28 -28.49 -0.72
C CYS A 199 13.82 -28.64 -0.31
N GLU A 200 12.95 -27.75 -0.78
CA GLU A 200 11.52 -27.82 -0.51
C GLU A 200 10.74 -27.92 -1.83
N LYS A 201 9.89 -28.95 -1.95
CA LYS A 201 9.08 -29.22 -3.16
C LYS A 201 9.91 -29.21 -4.46
N GLY A 202 11.13 -29.73 -4.37
CA GLY A 202 12.05 -29.78 -5.51
C GLY A 202 12.74 -28.47 -5.86
N THR A 203 12.66 -27.46 -4.99
CA THR A 203 13.28 -26.14 -5.17
C THR A 203 14.27 -25.85 -4.05
N CYS A 204 15.44 -25.31 -4.38
CA CYS A 204 16.40 -24.84 -3.39
C CYS A 204 15.92 -23.52 -2.78
N GLU A 205 15.49 -23.56 -1.51
CA GLU A 205 14.94 -22.41 -0.78
C GLU A 205 15.99 -21.75 0.11
N GLU A 206 15.73 -20.53 0.60
CA GLU A 206 16.61 -19.85 1.56
C GLU A 206 16.67 -20.59 2.90
N GLN A 207 17.84 -20.58 3.57
CA GLN A 207 18.00 -21.13 4.92
C GLN A 207 17.11 -20.41 5.92
N LEU A 208 16.62 -21.14 6.92
CA LEU A 208 15.80 -20.59 7.99
C LEU A 208 16.63 -19.60 8.83
N THR A 209 16.01 -18.47 9.15
CA THR A 209 16.61 -17.38 9.90
C THR A 209 16.16 -17.39 11.36
N LEU A 210 16.60 -16.40 12.13
CA LEU A 210 16.33 -16.30 13.57
C LEU A 210 14.83 -16.25 13.85
N GLY A 211 14.33 -17.22 14.61
CA GLY A 211 12.92 -17.33 14.99
C GLY A 211 12.04 -18.11 14.01
N ASP A 212 12.59 -18.59 12.89
CA ASP A 212 11.88 -19.49 11.99
C ASP A 212 11.75 -20.89 12.59
N THR A 213 10.73 -21.63 12.16
CA THR A 213 10.44 -22.99 12.65
C THR A 213 11.33 -24.03 12.00
N CYS A 214 11.97 -24.90 12.78
CA CYS A 214 12.91 -25.92 12.33
C CYS A 214 12.58 -27.32 12.89
N GLU A 215 13.06 -28.36 12.22
CA GLU A 215 12.97 -29.75 12.70
C GLU A 215 14.33 -30.24 13.24
N GLY A 216 15.44 -29.74 12.68
CA GLY A 216 16.80 -30.05 13.08
C GLY A 216 17.74 -28.85 12.98
N ASN A 217 18.95 -29.00 13.54
CA ASN A 217 19.96 -27.93 13.56
C ASN A 217 20.41 -27.53 12.14
N ASP A 218 20.46 -28.49 11.22
CA ASP A 218 20.94 -28.27 9.85
C ASP A 218 19.98 -27.42 9.00
N ASP A 219 18.74 -27.23 9.45
CA ASP A 219 17.75 -26.37 8.78
C ASP A 219 18.05 -24.88 9.00
N CYS A 220 18.71 -24.55 10.10
CA CYS A 220 18.96 -23.20 10.55
C CYS A 220 20.22 -22.62 9.93
N ARG A 221 20.17 -21.36 9.53
CA ARG A 221 21.35 -20.63 9.05
C ARG A 221 22.40 -20.54 10.16
N LEU A 222 23.63 -20.97 9.88
CA LEU A 222 24.75 -20.86 10.82
C LEU A 222 24.93 -19.39 11.30
N PRO A 223 25.15 -19.16 12.61
CA PRO A 223 25.44 -20.12 13.69
C PRO A 223 24.20 -20.58 14.50
N LEU A 224 22.99 -20.43 13.97
CA LEU A 224 21.76 -20.76 14.70
C LEU A 224 21.62 -22.26 14.96
N THR A 225 20.92 -22.61 16.03
CA THR A 225 20.60 -23.99 16.43
C THR A 225 19.11 -24.14 16.62
N CYS A 226 18.57 -25.29 16.24
CA CYS A 226 17.16 -25.60 16.41
C CYS A 226 16.90 -25.97 17.87
N HIS A 227 16.14 -25.12 18.58
CA HIS A 227 15.76 -25.35 19.96
C HIS A 227 14.26 -25.16 20.13
N GLN A 228 13.59 -26.20 20.65
CA GLN A 228 12.13 -26.22 20.81
C GLN A 228 11.36 -25.91 19.51
N GLY A 229 11.92 -26.32 18.37
CA GLY A 229 11.32 -26.12 17.05
C GLY A 229 11.54 -24.73 16.45
N PHE A 230 12.41 -23.89 17.03
CA PHE A 230 12.77 -22.58 16.49
C PHE A 230 14.29 -22.41 16.34
N CYS A 231 14.73 -21.74 15.28
CA CYS A 231 16.13 -21.40 15.07
C CYS A 231 16.54 -20.27 16.03
N LEU A 232 17.34 -20.60 17.05
CA LEU A 232 17.79 -19.68 18.10
C LEU A 232 19.33 -19.62 18.17
N ILE A 233 19.82 -18.52 18.73
CA ILE A 233 21.24 -18.22 18.89
C ILE A 233 21.83 -19.06 20.04
N PRO A 234 22.91 -19.83 19.82
CA PRO A 234 23.54 -20.64 20.87
C PRO A 234 24.27 -19.77 21.90
N ILE A 235 24.64 -20.37 23.04
CA ILE A 235 25.39 -19.69 24.10
C ILE A 235 26.75 -19.22 23.58
N GLY A 236 27.14 -17.99 23.94
CA GLY A 236 28.40 -17.35 23.54
C GLY A 236 28.25 -16.43 22.32
N GLU A 237 27.22 -16.62 21.50
CA GLU A 237 26.97 -15.81 20.31
C GLU A 237 26.25 -14.50 20.61
N LYS A 238 26.36 -13.55 19.67
CA LYS A 238 25.83 -12.19 19.85
C LYS A 238 24.30 -12.17 19.82
N CYS A 239 23.70 -11.41 20.72
CA CYS A 239 22.24 -11.25 20.80
C CYS A 239 21.86 -9.79 21.11
N THR A 240 20.61 -9.45 20.78
CA THR A 240 19.98 -8.17 21.17
C THR A 240 18.81 -8.36 22.13
N HIS A 241 18.11 -9.50 22.05
CA HIS A 241 16.98 -9.82 22.91
C HIS A 241 17.11 -11.20 23.56
N PRO A 242 16.62 -11.38 24.81
CA PRO A 242 16.70 -12.68 25.50
C PRO A 242 16.01 -13.83 24.76
N SER A 243 14.90 -13.55 24.08
CA SER A 243 14.13 -14.53 23.30
C SER A 243 14.86 -15.07 22.07
N GLN A 244 15.98 -14.45 21.67
CA GLN A 244 16.79 -14.92 20.55
C GLN A 244 17.74 -16.04 20.98
N CYS A 245 18.01 -16.19 22.27
CA CYS A 245 18.97 -17.14 22.79
C CYS A 245 18.31 -18.47 23.12
N VAL A 246 19.01 -19.58 22.85
CA VAL A 246 18.62 -20.91 23.34
C VAL A 246 18.46 -20.92 24.88
N SER A 247 19.25 -20.11 25.59
CA SER A 247 19.18 -19.97 27.04
C SER A 247 18.07 -19.05 27.55
N GLY A 248 17.36 -18.35 26.66
CA GLY A 248 16.42 -17.29 27.03
C GLY A 248 17.07 -16.08 27.70
N ASN A 249 18.40 -15.96 27.70
CA ASN A 249 19.14 -14.92 28.42
C ASN A 249 20.18 -14.24 27.53
N CYS A 250 19.96 -12.95 27.24
CA CYS A 250 20.89 -12.10 26.53
C CYS A 250 21.48 -11.07 27.50
N SER A 251 22.77 -11.21 27.84
CA SER A 251 23.45 -10.34 28.81
C SER A 251 24.81 -9.91 28.28
N GLY A 252 25.04 -8.59 28.21
CA GLY A 252 26.26 -8.03 27.63
C GLY A 252 26.37 -8.31 26.13
N GLN A 253 25.24 -8.29 25.41
CA GLN A 253 25.13 -8.58 23.98
C GLN A 253 25.56 -10.00 23.57
N GLN A 254 25.61 -10.93 24.53
CA GLN A 254 25.93 -12.34 24.28
C GLN A 254 24.90 -13.23 24.95
N CYS A 255 24.54 -14.32 24.28
CA CYS A 255 23.72 -15.36 24.86
C CYS A 255 24.50 -16.01 25.98
N ARG A 256 24.04 -15.85 27.22
CA ARG A 256 24.69 -16.44 28.39
C ARG A 256 23.90 -17.65 28.84
N PRO A 257 24.52 -18.67 29.46
CA PRO A 257 23.75 -19.69 30.15
C PRO A 257 22.76 -19.00 31.09
N GLU A 258 21.57 -19.57 31.21
CA GLU A 258 20.60 -19.12 32.19
C GLU A 258 21.31 -19.13 33.54
N VAL A 259 21.31 -17.98 34.23
CA VAL A 259 21.86 -17.94 35.59
C VAL A 259 20.91 -18.80 36.38
N SER A 260 21.32 -20.04 36.66
CA SER A 260 20.53 -20.97 37.44
C SER A 260 20.01 -20.20 38.65
N ALA A 261 18.68 -20.04 38.71
CA ALA A 261 18.03 -19.43 39.85
C ALA A 261 18.60 -20.12 41.10
N CYS A 262 18.89 -19.35 42.16
CA CYS A 262 19.39 -19.92 43.40
C CYS A 262 18.56 -21.17 43.76
N PRO A 263 19.17 -22.23 44.30
CA PRO A 263 18.41 -23.38 44.76
C PRO A 263 17.25 -22.87 45.62
N ILE A 264 16.06 -23.47 45.43
CA ILE A 264 14.72 -22.98 45.84
C ILE A 264 14.68 -22.34 47.24
N ARG A 265 15.60 -22.71 48.15
CA ARG A 265 15.84 -22.00 49.41
C ARG A 265 17.34 -21.81 49.67
N CYS A 266 17.75 -20.56 49.83
CA CYS A 266 19.01 -20.26 50.51
C CYS A 266 18.92 -20.64 51.99
N PRO A 267 20.01 -21.12 52.62
CA PRO A 267 20.06 -21.37 54.06
C PRO A 267 19.68 -20.10 54.85
N LEU A 268 19.12 -20.29 56.06
CA LEU A 268 18.67 -19.20 56.93
C LEU A 268 19.76 -18.14 57.11
N GLY A 269 19.41 -16.87 56.88
CA GLY A 269 20.31 -15.72 56.99
C GLY A 269 21.16 -15.40 55.75
N LEU A 270 20.94 -16.10 54.63
CA LEU A 270 21.53 -15.80 53.33
C LEU A 270 20.46 -15.29 52.35
N LEU A 271 20.80 -14.28 51.54
CA LEU A 271 19.99 -13.76 50.45
C LEU A 271 20.58 -14.22 49.12
N CYS A 272 19.73 -14.47 48.13
CA CYS A 272 20.17 -14.78 46.77
C CYS A 272 20.65 -13.48 46.09
N ILE A 273 21.94 -13.41 45.77
CA ILE A 273 22.55 -12.30 45.03
C ILE A 273 23.41 -12.94 43.93
N ASP A 274 23.07 -12.68 42.67
CA ASP A 274 23.74 -13.22 41.46
C ASP A 274 23.83 -14.76 41.41
N GLY A 275 22.73 -15.44 41.73
CA GLY A 275 22.68 -16.92 41.68
C GLY A 275 23.45 -17.61 42.82
N ARG A 276 23.94 -16.85 43.82
CA ARG A 276 24.62 -17.39 45.01
C ARG A 276 23.96 -16.89 46.29
N CYS A 277 23.90 -17.75 47.30
CA CYS A 277 23.42 -17.38 48.63
C CYS A 277 24.51 -16.64 49.41
N GLN A 278 24.31 -15.36 49.70
CA GLN A 278 25.28 -14.45 50.35
C GLN A 278 24.71 -13.83 51.65
N ARG A 279 25.56 -13.54 52.65
CA ARG A 279 25.12 -12.88 53.90
C ARG A 279 24.99 -11.37 53.70
N PRO A 280 23.83 -10.75 54.00
CA PRO A 280 23.72 -9.29 53.95
C PRO A 280 24.64 -8.64 54.99
N ARG A 281 25.48 -7.70 54.56
CA ARG A 281 26.18 -6.78 55.47
C ARG A 281 25.32 -5.54 55.64
N ILE A 282 24.71 -5.38 56.81
CA ILE A 282 24.02 -4.14 57.17
C ILE A 282 25.10 -3.10 57.50
N GLN A 283 25.28 -2.10 56.65
CA GLN A 283 25.98 -0.88 57.03
C GLN A 283 24.97 0.03 57.73
N VAL A 284 25.09 0.16 59.05
CA VAL A 284 24.26 1.10 59.82
C VAL A 284 24.84 2.49 59.62
N ASP A 285 24.09 3.39 58.98
CA ASP A 285 24.47 4.79 58.85
C ASP A 285 24.30 5.50 60.21
N PRO A 286 25.37 5.98 60.85
CA PRO A 286 25.29 6.61 62.17
C PRO A 286 24.50 7.93 62.17
N ARG A 287 24.17 8.52 61.01
CA ARG A 287 23.35 9.74 60.94
C ARG A 287 21.88 9.49 61.29
N LEU A 288 21.33 8.34 60.89
CA LEU A 288 19.93 8.00 61.17
C LEU A 288 19.67 7.72 62.66
N LEU A 289 20.69 7.38 63.43
CA LEU A 289 20.55 7.16 64.88
C LEU A 289 20.38 8.45 65.69
N ARG A 290 20.74 9.63 65.16
CA ARG A 290 20.63 10.90 65.90
C ARG A 290 19.23 11.52 65.90
N GLU A 291 18.39 11.22 64.90
CA GLU A 291 17.03 11.79 64.80
C GLU A 291 16.02 11.19 65.78
N LEU A 292 16.34 10.04 66.40
CA LEU A 292 15.43 9.36 67.33
C LEU A 292 15.51 9.86 68.77
N THR A 293 16.22 10.97 69.05
CA THR A 293 16.32 11.52 70.42
C THR A 293 15.16 12.50 70.70
N PRO A 294 14.16 12.16 71.54
CA PRO A 294 12.99 13.00 71.73
C PRO A 294 13.32 14.28 72.51
N GLN A 295 12.96 15.46 71.97
CA GLN A 295 13.11 16.73 72.68
C GLN A 295 12.04 16.92 73.76
N ARG A 296 12.49 17.23 74.99
CA ARG A 296 11.62 17.63 76.11
C ARG A 296 11.04 19.02 75.85
N VAL A 297 9.72 19.12 75.76
CA VAL A 297 9.02 20.42 75.72
C VAL A 297 8.72 20.86 77.14
N THR A 298 9.26 22.00 77.56
CA THR A 298 8.88 22.69 78.81
C THR A 298 7.60 23.49 78.61
N PRO A 299 6.63 23.47 79.55
CA PRO A 299 5.41 24.25 79.48
C PRO A 299 5.65 25.73 79.87
N ALA A 300 5.00 26.64 79.14
CA ALA A 300 5.05 28.09 79.38
C ALA A 300 3.98 28.55 80.40
N PRO A 301 4.23 29.64 81.16
CA PRO A 301 3.40 30.12 82.28
C PRO A 301 2.12 30.84 81.86
#